data_AF-A0A7X6A2V1-F1
#
_entry.id   AF-A0A7X6A2V1-F1
#
_cell.length_a   1.000
_cell.length_b   1.000
_cell.length_c   1.000
_cell.angle_alpha   90.00
_cell.angle_beta   90.00
_cell.angle_gamma   90.00
#
_symmetry.space_group_name_H-M   'P 1'
#
loop_
_entity.id
_entity.type
_entity.pdbx_description
1 polymer ?
#
loop_
_entity_poly.entity_id
_entity_poly.type
_entity_poly.pdbx_seq_one_letter_code
_entity_poly.pdbx_strand_id
1 'polypeptide(L)'
;MTPPRNPPPNHDRGLEYDLATLHRRRFLGLFTAAGLAAVAGCTTDDPATTSSTPSTTATTGATDVDEIPQETGGPYPGDGSNGPNVLTQSGIVRSDITKSFGSASGVATGVPLSVQLTVVDADQDQPIAGAAVYLWHCDAEGRYSLYSDGVTNENYLRGVQPADGSGKVTFTTIFPAAYPGRWPHIHFEVYSSLDEATKAGQITRTSQLALPEDVCGTVYATDGYDGSAQNLGQTSLENDNVFGDDNGVRQLATVTGDAGSGYVATLTVGV
;
A
#
# COMPACT_ATOMS: atom_id res chain seq x y z
N MET A 1 -21.66 33.51 40.92
CA MET A 1 -20.60 32.48 40.89
C MET A 1 -20.42 32.07 39.45
N THR A 2 -19.35 32.55 38.82
CA THR A 2 -18.95 32.32 37.43
C THR A 2 -17.81 31.29 37.43
N PRO A 3 -17.77 30.30 36.52
CA PRO A 3 -16.67 29.34 36.47
C PRO A 3 -15.41 29.96 35.85
N PRO A 4 -14.19 29.48 36.19
CA PRO A 4 -12.95 30.00 35.63
C PRO A 4 -12.74 29.51 34.19
N ARG A 5 -12.20 30.40 33.34
CA ARG A 5 -11.78 30.11 31.96
C ARG A 5 -10.44 29.35 31.98
N ASN A 6 -10.35 28.25 31.24
CA ASN A 6 -9.08 27.60 30.92
C ASN A 6 -8.23 28.47 29.96
N PRO A 7 -6.90 28.51 30.12
CA PRO A 7 -6.01 29.18 29.17
C PRO A 7 -5.85 28.34 27.87
N PRO A 8 -5.56 28.98 26.73
CA PRO A 8 -5.34 28.30 25.45
C PRO A 8 -4.01 27.53 25.42
N PRO A 9 -3.89 26.45 24.62
CA PRO A 9 -2.64 25.72 24.46
C PRO A 9 -1.62 26.52 23.64
N ASN A 10 -0.43 26.69 24.22
CA ASN A 10 0.74 27.29 23.58
C ASN A 10 1.27 26.36 22.48
N HIS A 11 1.14 26.78 21.21
CA HIS A 11 1.89 26.20 20.10
C HIS A 11 3.06 27.11 19.75
N ASP A 12 4.21 26.85 20.36
CA ASP A 12 5.49 27.36 19.89
C ASP A 12 6.58 26.39 20.38
N ARG A 13 6.90 25.39 19.56
CA ARG A 13 8.08 24.54 19.76
C ARG A 13 9.21 25.14 18.95
N GLY A 14 9.83 26.18 19.50
CA GLY A 14 10.75 27.09 18.81
C GLY A 14 11.94 26.47 18.07
N LEU A 15 12.77 27.37 17.52
CA LEU A 15 13.92 27.21 16.61
C LEU A 15 14.80 25.95 16.73
N GLU A 16 14.84 25.31 17.89
CA GLU A 16 15.54 24.06 18.17
C GLU A 16 14.93 22.88 17.39
N TYR A 17 13.60 22.91 17.17
CA TYR A 17 12.89 21.94 16.33
C TYR A 17 13.14 22.18 14.83
N ASP A 18 13.31 23.44 14.42
CA ASP A 18 13.59 23.82 13.02
C ASP A 18 15.03 23.49 12.60
N LEU A 19 15.97 23.47 13.54
CA LEU A 19 17.37 23.10 13.29
C LEU A 19 17.57 21.59 13.08
N ALA A 20 16.78 20.72 13.72
CA ALA A 20 16.82 19.28 13.51
C ALA A 20 16.38 18.88 12.08
N THR A 21 15.54 19.70 11.45
CA THR A 21 14.97 19.47 10.12
C THR A 21 15.91 19.91 8.97
N LEU A 22 16.91 20.75 9.27
CA LEU A 22 17.85 21.31 8.29
C LEU A 22 19.16 20.50 8.10
N HIS A 23 19.39 19.44 8.87
CA HIS A 23 20.60 18.61 8.77
C HIS A 23 20.51 17.44 7.75
N ARG A 24 19.36 17.23 7.09
CA ARG A 24 19.18 16.13 6.10
C ARG A 24 19.58 16.46 4.67
N ARG A 25 20.01 17.70 4.38
CA ARG A 25 20.44 18.09 3.03
C ARG A 25 21.91 18.46 3.04
N ARG A 26 22.77 17.47 2.78
CA ARG A 26 24.06 17.62 2.07
C ARG A 26 24.83 16.30 2.11
N PHE A 27 24.82 15.56 1.01
CA PHE A 27 26.00 14.86 0.49
C PHE A 27 25.69 14.34 -0.92
N LEU A 28 26.15 15.06 -1.95
CA LEU A 28 26.39 14.45 -3.26
C LEU A 28 27.78 14.88 -3.72
N GLY A 29 28.73 13.97 -3.51
CA GLY A 29 30.12 14.08 -3.95
C GLY A 29 30.28 13.49 -5.35
N LEU A 30 30.79 14.32 -6.25
CA LEU A 30 31.29 13.95 -7.58
C LEU A 30 32.49 12.99 -7.44
N PHE A 31 32.49 11.86 -8.14
CA PHE A 31 33.73 11.26 -8.66
C PHE A 31 33.49 10.61 -10.03
N THR A 32 34.24 11.11 -11.00
CA THR A 32 34.45 10.59 -12.34
C THR A 32 35.55 9.52 -12.33
N ALA A 33 35.37 8.41 -13.05
CA ALA A 33 36.50 7.61 -13.55
C ALA A 33 36.08 6.78 -14.78
N ALA A 34 36.76 7.05 -15.90
CA ALA A 34 36.67 6.31 -17.15
C ALA A 34 37.57 5.05 -17.10
N GLY A 35 37.19 4.00 -17.84
CA GLY A 35 38.07 2.85 -18.07
C GLY A 35 37.47 1.79 -18.99
N LEU A 36 37.75 1.88 -20.30
CA LEU A 36 37.61 0.78 -21.26
C LEU A 36 38.72 -0.26 -21.06
N ALA A 37 38.40 -1.54 -21.06
CA ALA A 37 39.29 -2.60 -21.53
C ALA A 37 38.48 -3.85 -21.96
N ALA A 38 38.44 -4.09 -23.26
CA ALA A 38 37.98 -5.34 -23.86
C ALA A 38 39.18 -6.30 -23.99
N VAL A 39 39.02 -7.55 -23.59
CA VAL A 39 39.95 -8.64 -23.96
C VAL A 39 39.12 -9.85 -24.36
N ALA A 40 39.18 -10.16 -25.66
CA ALA A 40 38.73 -11.41 -26.24
C ALA A 40 39.84 -12.46 -26.10
N GLY A 41 39.49 -13.67 -25.69
CA GLY A 41 40.39 -14.82 -25.65
C GLY A 41 39.64 -16.09 -26.03
N CYS A 42 39.93 -16.61 -27.23
CA CYS A 42 39.48 -17.92 -27.70
C CYS A 42 40.57 -18.96 -27.41
N THR A 43 40.22 -20.11 -26.83
CA THR A 43 40.86 -21.40 -27.17
C THR A 43 39.87 -22.54 -26.92
N THR A 44 39.84 -23.47 -27.87
CA THR A 44 39.04 -24.69 -27.99
C THR A 44 39.67 -25.89 -27.27
N ASP A 45 38.86 -26.82 -26.73
CA ASP A 45 38.83 -28.26 -27.10
C ASP A 45 38.09 -29.17 -26.05
N ASP A 46 36.95 -29.72 -26.50
CA ASP A 46 36.25 -31.02 -26.33
C ASP A 46 36.54 -32.04 -25.17
N PRO A 47 35.68 -33.08 -24.95
CA PRO A 47 34.21 -33.15 -25.00
C PRO A 47 33.62 -33.89 -23.75
N ALA A 48 32.36 -33.64 -23.40
CA ALA A 48 31.59 -34.56 -22.55
C ALA A 48 30.11 -34.54 -22.94
N THR A 49 29.71 -35.58 -23.67
CA THR A 49 28.32 -35.85 -24.04
C THR A 49 27.53 -36.22 -22.79
N THR A 50 26.74 -35.27 -22.28
CA THR A 50 25.70 -35.56 -21.29
C THR A 50 24.39 -35.02 -21.82
N SER A 51 23.48 -35.93 -22.13
CA SER A 51 22.12 -35.62 -22.58
C SER A 51 21.33 -35.05 -21.41
N SER A 52 21.21 -33.71 -21.35
CA SER A 52 20.25 -33.02 -20.49
C SER A 52 19.20 -32.34 -21.38
N THR A 53 17.95 -32.74 -21.18
CA THR A 53 16.74 -32.05 -21.63
C THR A 53 16.83 -30.56 -21.29
N PRO A 54 16.45 -29.64 -22.19
CA PRO A 54 16.36 -28.23 -21.83
C PRO A 54 15.15 -28.07 -20.91
N SER A 55 15.37 -28.08 -19.60
CA SER A 55 14.48 -27.38 -18.69
C SER A 55 14.64 -25.92 -19.00
N THR A 56 13.62 -25.32 -19.61
CA THR A 56 13.42 -23.87 -19.58
C THR A 56 13.29 -23.48 -18.12
N THR A 57 14.42 -23.16 -17.48
CA THR A 57 14.40 -22.32 -16.29
C THR A 57 13.79 -21.01 -16.77
N ALA A 58 12.53 -20.79 -16.43
CA ALA A 58 12.00 -19.45 -16.46
C ALA A 58 12.90 -18.65 -15.51
N THR A 59 13.86 -17.93 -16.07
CA THR A 59 14.43 -16.78 -15.40
C THR A 59 13.25 -15.85 -15.20
N THR A 60 12.59 -15.96 -14.04
CA THR A 60 11.87 -14.84 -13.47
C THR A 60 12.87 -13.71 -13.49
N GLY A 61 12.71 -12.81 -14.46
CA GLY A 61 13.54 -11.62 -14.52
C GLY A 61 13.42 -10.97 -13.16
N ALA A 62 14.55 -10.87 -12.45
CA ALA A 62 14.67 -9.94 -11.36
C ALA A 62 14.38 -8.57 -11.97
N THR A 63 13.13 -8.13 -11.83
CA THR A 63 12.84 -6.71 -11.91
C THR A 63 13.45 -6.16 -10.64
N ASP A 64 14.49 -5.35 -10.78
CA ASP A 64 15.02 -4.51 -9.71
C ASP A 64 13.82 -3.79 -9.05
N VAL A 65 13.44 -4.23 -7.85
CA VAL A 65 12.28 -3.67 -7.13
C VAL A 65 12.80 -2.64 -6.14
N ASP A 66 12.61 -1.37 -6.47
CA ASP A 66 12.89 -0.29 -5.52
C ASP A 66 12.05 -0.45 -4.23
N GLU A 67 12.66 -0.09 -3.11
CA GLU A 67 11.98 0.04 -1.82
C GLU A 67 10.78 0.99 -1.96
N ILE A 68 9.60 0.53 -1.54
CA ILE A 68 8.39 1.33 -1.60
C ILE A 68 8.48 2.51 -0.63
N PRO A 69 8.01 3.72 -1.01
CA PRO A 69 7.95 4.86 -0.10
C PRO A 69 7.24 4.53 1.22
N GLN A 70 7.88 4.94 2.32
CA GLN A 70 7.30 4.87 3.66
C GLN A 70 6.34 6.04 3.83
N GLU A 71 5.06 5.71 4.01
CA GLU A 71 3.99 6.69 4.15
C GLU A 71 3.37 6.69 5.54
N THR A 72 2.48 7.65 5.74
CA THR A 72 1.58 7.66 6.90
C THR A 72 0.48 6.59 6.75
N GLY A 73 0.11 5.93 7.86
CA GLY A 73 -1.14 5.17 7.96
C GLY A 73 -2.40 6.07 7.95
N GLY A 74 -2.22 7.40 7.96
CA GLY A 74 -3.31 8.34 8.07
C GLY A 74 -4.04 8.22 9.42
N PRO A 75 -5.21 8.87 9.56
CA PRO A 75 -5.93 8.91 10.82
C PRO A 75 -6.83 7.69 11.08
N TYR A 76 -6.95 6.75 10.13
CA TYR A 76 -7.93 5.67 10.19
C TYR A 76 -7.39 4.22 10.19
N PRO A 77 -6.21 3.90 10.76
CA PRO A 77 -5.73 2.52 10.82
C PRO A 77 -6.50 1.70 11.86
N GLY A 78 -6.57 0.38 11.69
CA GLY A 78 -7.19 -0.53 12.65
C GLY A 78 -6.19 -1.26 13.54
N ASP A 79 -5.01 -0.69 13.74
CA ASP A 79 -3.83 -1.29 14.37
C ASP A 79 -3.66 -0.91 15.86
N GLY A 80 -4.50 0.01 16.36
CA GLY A 80 -4.43 0.55 17.73
C GLY A 80 -3.60 1.83 17.87
N SER A 81 -2.90 2.28 16.82
CA SER A 81 -2.09 3.50 16.85
C SER A 81 -2.93 4.77 17.05
N ASN A 82 -4.21 4.73 16.63
CA ASN A 82 -5.15 5.84 16.77
C ASN A 82 -6.51 5.42 17.37
N GLY A 83 -6.50 4.51 18.34
CA GLY A 83 -7.68 4.11 19.13
C GLY A 83 -8.19 2.70 18.81
N PRO A 84 -9.00 2.50 17.75
CA PRO A 84 -9.46 1.18 17.33
C PRO A 84 -8.32 0.20 17.03
N ASN A 85 -8.46 -1.05 17.50
CA ASN A 85 -7.57 -2.16 17.15
C ASN A 85 -8.40 -3.41 16.78
N VAL A 86 -8.33 -3.78 15.50
CA VAL A 86 -8.96 -4.99 14.95
C VAL A 86 -7.95 -6.09 14.63
N LEU A 87 -6.64 -5.80 14.65
CA LEU A 87 -5.59 -6.78 14.36
C LEU A 87 -5.54 -7.95 15.35
N THR A 88 -5.96 -7.70 16.59
CA THR A 88 -6.02 -8.73 17.64
C THR A 88 -7.36 -9.49 17.68
N GLN A 89 -8.31 -9.14 16.81
CA GLN A 89 -9.64 -9.72 16.82
C GLN A 89 -9.73 -10.98 15.97
N SER A 90 -10.49 -11.97 16.45
CA SER A 90 -10.81 -13.14 15.64
C SER A 90 -11.60 -12.73 14.40
N GLY A 91 -11.19 -13.23 13.24
CA GLY A 91 -11.80 -12.92 11.95
C GLY A 91 -11.03 -11.90 11.11
N ILE A 92 -10.03 -11.19 11.65
CA ILE A 92 -9.24 -10.22 10.86
C ILE A 92 -8.36 -10.88 9.79
N VAL A 93 -7.94 -12.13 9.99
CA VAL A 93 -7.19 -12.89 8.99
C VAL A 93 -8.17 -13.43 7.95
N ARG A 94 -8.29 -12.73 6.83
CA ARG A 94 -9.32 -12.96 5.80
C ARG A 94 -8.93 -12.34 4.46
N SER A 95 -9.36 -12.96 3.36
CA SER A 95 -9.15 -12.44 2.00
C SER A 95 -10.31 -11.59 1.50
N ASP A 96 -11.56 -12.03 1.69
CA ASP A 96 -12.74 -11.21 1.42
C ASP A 96 -12.97 -10.25 2.57
N ILE A 97 -12.76 -8.96 2.34
CA ILE A 97 -12.93 -7.89 3.34
C ILE A 97 -14.23 -7.10 3.15
N THR A 98 -15.11 -7.48 2.22
CA THR A 98 -16.34 -6.72 1.91
C THR A 98 -17.36 -6.70 3.07
N LYS A 99 -17.29 -7.69 3.96
CA LYS A 99 -18.23 -7.84 5.08
C LYS A 99 -17.57 -7.57 6.42
N SER A 100 -18.28 -7.02 7.37
CA SER A 100 -17.86 -6.97 8.76
C SER A 100 -17.74 -8.38 9.36
N PHE A 101 -17.13 -8.48 10.53
CA PHE A 101 -16.90 -9.71 11.29
C PHE A 101 -17.09 -9.50 12.79
N GLY A 102 -17.10 -10.61 13.54
CA GLY A 102 -17.36 -10.59 14.97
C GLY A 102 -18.82 -10.25 15.26
N SER A 103 -19.08 -9.24 16.08
CA SER A 103 -20.44 -8.76 16.38
C SER A 103 -21.01 -7.81 15.34
N ALA A 104 -20.17 -7.29 14.44
CA ALA A 104 -20.57 -6.40 13.35
C ALA A 104 -21.05 -7.21 12.14
N SER A 105 -21.92 -6.63 11.29
CA SER A 105 -22.57 -7.38 10.20
C SER A 105 -22.77 -6.59 8.90
N GLY A 106 -22.33 -5.33 8.85
CA GLY A 106 -22.40 -4.50 7.67
C GLY A 106 -21.66 -5.10 6.48
N VAL A 107 -22.10 -4.72 5.29
CA VAL A 107 -21.50 -5.12 4.01
C VAL A 107 -21.24 -3.86 3.21
N ALA A 108 -19.98 -3.63 2.85
CA ALA A 108 -19.61 -2.55 1.97
C ALA A 108 -20.02 -2.90 0.53
N THR A 109 -20.76 -1.99 -0.10
CA THR A 109 -21.21 -2.11 -1.50
C THR A 109 -20.42 -1.17 -2.39
N GLY A 110 -20.05 -1.62 -3.58
CA GLY A 110 -19.31 -0.84 -4.56
C GLY A 110 -18.88 -1.70 -5.74
N VAL A 111 -18.13 -1.11 -6.67
CA VAL A 111 -17.57 -1.86 -7.81
C VAL A 111 -16.57 -2.90 -7.27
N PRO A 112 -16.70 -4.20 -7.63
CA PRO A 112 -15.80 -5.23 -7.14
C PRO A 112 -14.34 -4.98 -7.52
N LEU A 113 -13.43 -5.21 -6.58
CA LEU A 113 -12.00 -5.05 -6.76
C LEU A 113 -11.25 -6.21 -6.11
N SER A 114 -10.36 -6.86 -6.84
CA SER A 114 -9.33 -7.74 -6.28
C SER A 114 -8.02 -6.98 -6.17
N VAL A 115 -7.45 -6.90 -4.97
CA VAL A 115 -6.12 -6.30 -4.75
C VAL A 115 -5.10 -7.41 -4.57
N GLN A 116 -4.04 -7.37 -5.37
CA GLN A 116 -2.96 -8.35 -5.37
C GLN A 116 -1.63 -7.64 -5.14
N LEU A 117 -1.01 -7.89 -3.99
CA LEU A 117 0.31 -7.32 -3.67
C LEU A 117 1.33 -8.44 -3.66
N THR A 118 2.50 -8.19 -4.26
CA THR A 118 3.65 -9.11 -4.20
C THR A 118 4.72 -8.49 -3.35
N VAL A 119 4.95 -9.03 -2.15
CA VAL A 119 5.95 -8.54 -1.20
C VAL A 119 7.31 -9.14 -1.56
N VAL A 120 8.29 -8.26 -1.77
CA VAL A 120 9.65 -8.59 -2.23
C VAL A 120 10.66 -7.90 -1.31
N ASP A 121 11.75 -8.60 -0.99
CA ASP A 121 12.94 -8.02 -0.37
C ASP A 121 13.65 -7.14 -1.41
N ALA A 122 13.65 -5.82 -1.19
CA ALA A 122 14.21 -4.87 -2.15
C ALA A 122 15.74 -4.97 -2.30
N ASP A 123 16.45 -5.53 -1.31
CA ASP A 123 17.91 -5.73 -1.38
C ASP A 123 18.27 -7.00 -2.15
N GLN A 124 17.36 -7.99 -2.21
CA GLN A 124 17.62 -9.33 -2.76
C GLN A 124 16.81 -9.65 -4.02
N ASP A 125 15.85 -8.81 -4.39
CA ASP A 125 14.85 -9.05 -5.44
C ASP A 125 14.15 -10.42 -5.27
N GLN A 126 13.93 -10.85 -4.01
CA GLN A 126 13.30 -12.14 -3.70
C GLN A 126 11.93 -11.97 -3.04
N PRO A 127 10.90 -12.73 -3.47
CA PRO A 127 9.62 -12.73 -2.79
C PRO A 127 9.72 -13.20 -1.33
N ILE A 128 9.02 -12.52 -0.42
CA ILE A 128 9.04 -12.83 1.02
C ILE A 128 7.82 -13.68 1.37
N ALA A 129 7.99 -15.00 1.35
CA ALA A 129 6.94 -15.92 1.80
C ALA A 129 6.67 -15.78 3.30
N GLY A 130 5.39 -15.74 3.68
CA GLY A 130 4.97 -15.67 5.08
C GLY A 130 4.97 -14.26 5.71
N ALA A 131 5.49 -13.23 5.02
CA ALA A 131 5.20 -11.84 5.37
C ALA A 131 3.68 -11.63 5.43
N ALA A 132 3.19 -10.73 6.28
CA ALA A 132 1.75 -10.46 6.37
C ALA A 132 1.44 -9.02 5.97
N VAL A 133 0.33 -8.85 5.28
CA VAL A 133 -0.16 -7.52 4.88
C VAL A 133 -1.47 -7.25 5.58
N TYR A 134 -1.54 -6.15 6.33
CA TYR A 134 -2.78 -5.53 6.76
C TYR A 134 -3.21 -4.49 5.72
N LEU A 135 -4.45 -4.57 5.23
CA LEU A 135 -4.98 -3.66 4.22
C LEU A 135 -6.26 -2.99 4.72
N TRP A 136 -6.41 -1.69 4.48
CA TRP A 136 -7.66 -0.96 4.74
C TRP A 136 -7.90 0.21 3.78
N HIS A 137 -9.18 0.58 3.59
CA HIS A 137 -9.57 1.75 2.81
C HIS A 137 -10.99 2.23 3.15
N CYS A 138 -11.40 3.35 2.56
CA CYS A 138 -12.77 3.87 2.67
C CYS A 138 -13.77 3.09 1.80
N ASP A 139 -15.05 3.15 2.14
CA ASP A 139 -16.13 2.65 1.29
C ASP A 139 -16.43 3.56 0.08
N ALA A 140 -17.42 3.19 -0.73
CA ALA A 140 -17.83 3.93 -1.92
C ALA A 140 -18.39 5.34 -1.62
N GLU A 141 -18.73 5.63 -0.37
CA GLU A 141 -19.16 6.95 0.11
C GLU A 141 -18.00 7.74 0.78
N GLY A 142 -16.78 7.19 0.78
CA GLY A 142 -15.61 7.82 1.39
C GLY A 142 -15.53 7.69 2.91
N ARG A 143 -16.32 6.79 3.51
CA ARG A 143 -16.31 6.55 4.96
C ARG A 143 -15.34 5.45 5.34
N TYR A 144 -14.64 5.62 6.45
CA TYR A 144 -13.80 4.58 7.04
C TYR A 144 -14.57 3.86 8.16
N SER A 145 -14.73 2.54 8.03
CA SER A 145 -15.24 1.68 9.10
C SER A 145 -14.42 1.90 10.38
N LEU A 146 -15.03 1.77 11.57
CA LEU A 146 -14.49 2.12 12.90
C LEU A 146 -14.41 3.63 13.22
N TYR A 147 -14.51 4.52 12.23
CA TYR A 147 -14.20 5.94 12.42
C TYR A 147 -15.30 6.90 11.98
N SER A 148 -15.83 6.72 10.78
CA SER A 148 -16.79 7.65 10.20
C SER A 148 -18.19 7.44 10.78
N ASP A 149 -18.92 8.54 10.96
CA ASP A 149 -20.31 8.51 11.40
C ASP A 149 -21.15 7.57 10.52
N GLY A 150 -22.02 6.78 11.17
CA GLY A 150 -22.83 5.75 10.52
C GLY A 150 -22.15 4.40 10.35
N VAL A 151 -20.81 4.32 10.41
CA VAL A 151 -20.03 3.08 10.23
C VAL A 151 -18.99 2.85 11.33
N THR A 152 -19.09 3.58 12.44
CA THR A 152 -18.19 3.45 13.61
C THR A 152 -18.24 2.08 14.28
N ASN A 153 -19.35 1.35 14.17
CA ASN A 153 -19.51 0.01 14.73
C ASN A 153 -19.23 -1.11 13.72
N GLU A 154 -18.80 -0.76 12.50
CA GLU A 154 -18.47 -1.72 11.44
C GLU A 154 -16.96 -1.88 11.29
N ASN A 155 -16.53 -3.02 10.74
CA ASN A 155 -15.11 -3.34 10.54
C ASN A 155 -14.83 -4.01 9.18
N TYR A 156 -15.73 -3.84 8.21
CA TYR A 156 -15.49 -4.17 6.81
C TYR A 156 -14.31 -3.37 6.22
N LEU A 157 -13.85 -3.79 5.05
CA LEU A 157 -12.76 -3.20 4.26
C LEU A 157 -11.44 -3.10 5.05
N ARG A 158 -11.24 -4.06 5.95
CA ARG A 158 -10.05 -4.25 6.78
C ARG A 158 -9.73 -5.74 6.84
N GLY A 159 -8.49 -6.14 6.56
CA GLY A 159 -8.10 -7.54 6.63
C GLY A 159 -6.60 -7.77 6.59
N VAL A 160 -6.20 -8.93 7.10
CA VAL A 160 -4.81 -9.41 7.09
C VAL A 160 -4.71 -10.67 6.24
N GLN A 161 -3.70 -10.75 5.39
CA GLN A 161 -3.33 -11.96 4.66
C GLN A 161 -1.83 -12.24 4.79
N PRO A 162 -1.43 -13.49 5.09
CA PRO A 162 -0.05 -13.92 4.88
C PRO A 162 0.22 -14.09 3.39
N ALA A 163 1.41 -13.68 2.96
CA ALA A 163 1.94 -13.88 1.63
C ALA A 163 2.23 -15.37 1.39
N ASP A 164 1.85 -15.85 0.22
CA ASP A 164 2.12 -17.23 -0.20
C ASP A 164 3.61 -17.45 -0.56
N GLY A 165 3.95 -18.63 -1.08
CA GLY A 165 5.33 -18.98 -1.47
C GLY A 165 5.92 -18.10 -2.58
N SER A 166 5.10 -17.30 -3.27
CA SER A 166 5.51 -16.31 -4.27
C SER A 166 5.49 -14.87 -3.73
N GLY A 167 5.37 -14.68 -2.42
CA GLY A 167 5.28 -13.35 -1.79
C GLY A 167 3.92 -12.69 -2.00
N LYS A 168 2.92 -13.39 -2.54
CA LYS A 168 1.67 -12.79 -2.97
C LYS A 168 0.60 -12.85 -1.90
N VAL A 169 -0.10 -11.72 -1.70
CA VAL A 169 -1.37 -11.65 -0.97
C VAL A 169 -2.50 -11.29 -1.94
N THR A 170 -3.73 -11.71 -1.65
CA THR A 170 -4.90 -11.36 -2.45
C THR A 170 -6.09 -11.03 -1.56
N PHE A 171 -6.68 -9.86 -1.79
CA PHE A 171 -7.89 -9.41 -1.13
C PHE A 171 -9.04 -9.31 -2.13
N THR A 172 -10.25 -9.67 -1.70
CA THR A 172 -11.50 -9.36 -2.39
C THR A 172 -12.16 -8.20 -1.66
N THR A 173 -12.39 -7.10 -2.36
CA THR A 173 -12.88 -5.84 -1.79
C THR A 173 -13.75 -5.08 -2.80
N ILE A 174 -14.02 -3.81 -2.53
CA ILE A 174 -14.63 -2.85 -3.46
C ILE A 174 -13.66 -1.73 -3.79
N PHE A 175 -13.87 -1.05 -4.92
CA PHE A 175 -13.09 0.12 -5.30
C PHE A 175 -13.36 1.28 -4.31
N PRO A 176 -12.34 1.98 -3.78
CA PRO A 176 -12.53 3.08 -2.82
C PRO A 176 -13.02 4.36 -3.50
N ALA A 177 -13.78 5.18 -2.76
CA ALA A 177 -14.17 6.51 -3.20
C ALA A 177 -12.99 7.48 -3.28
N ALA A 178 -13.21 8.62 -3.96
CA ALA A 178 -12.35 9.79 -3.81
C ALA A 178 -12.97 10.74 -2.78
N TYR A 179 -12.17 11.20 -1.83
CA TYR A 179 -12.57 12.19 -0.83
C TYR A 179 -11.68 13.43 -0.92
N PRO A 180 -12.13 14.61 -0.43
CA PRO A 180 -11.44 15.87 -0.66
C PRO A 180 -9.97 15.86 -0.24
N GLY A 181 -9.10 16.35 -1.12
CA GLY A 181 -7.68 16.60 -0.83
C GLY A 181 -6.76 15.39 -0.89
N ARG A 182 -7.25 14.20 -1.31
CA ARG A 182 -6.43 12.99 -1.45
C ARG A 182 -6.71 12.27 -2.77
N TRP A 183 -5.67 11.76 -3.42
CA TRP A 183 -5.78 10.86 -4.57
C TRP A 183 -6.42 9.52 -4.14
N PRO A 184 -7.22 8.83 -4.97
CA PRO A 184 -7.78 7.52 -4.62
C PRO A 184 -6.73 6.49 -4.22
N HIS A 185 -6.90 5.89 -3.04
CA HIS A 185 -5.89 5.00 -2.48
C HIS A 185 -6.43 3.89 -1.58
N ILE A 186 -5.58 2.90 -1.36
CA ILE A 186 -5.75 1.82 -0.41
C ILE A 186 -4.51 1.79 0.48
N HIS A 187 -4.71 1.81 1.80
CA HIS A 187 -3.59 1.73 2.73
C HIS A 187 -3.18 0.29 2.97
N PHE A 188 -1.90 0.09 3.28
CA PHE A 188 -1.44 -1.18 3.82
C PHE A 188 -0.23 -1.04 4.73
N GLU A 189 -0.07 -2.04 5.58
CA GLU A 189 1.11 -2.27 6.42
C GLU A 189 1.65 -3.66 6.14
N VAL A 190 2.97 -3.77 6.06
CA VAL A 190 3.68 -5.03 5.93
C VAL A 190 4.31 -5.38 7.28
N TYR A 191 4.14 -6.63 7.69
CA TYR A 191 4.73 -7.23 8.87
C TYR A 191 5.59 -8.42 8.45
N SER A 192 6.62 -8.73 9.24
CA SER A 192 7.49 -9.88 8.99
C SER A 192 6.77 -11.23 9.05
N SER A 193 5.63 -11.31 9.75
CA SER A 193 4.82 -12.52 9.83
C SER A 193 3.37 -12.24 10.22
N LEU A 194 2.50 -13.24 10.03
CA LEU A 194 1.12 -13.19 10.50
C LEU A 194 1.01 -13.05 12.04
N ASP A 195 1.93 -13.64 12.78
CA ASP A 195 1.96 -13.56 14.24
C ASP A 195 2.27 -12.15 14.72
N GLU A 196 3.23 -11.46 14.08
CA GLU A 196 3.51 -10.04 14.33
C GLU A 196 2.30 -9.17 13.98
N ALA A 197 1.69 -9.36 12.80
CA ALA A 197 0.52 -8.60 12.38
C ALA A 197 -0.64 -8.74 13.37
N THR A 198 -0.98 -9.97 13.79
CA THR A 198 -2.13 -10.24 14.65
C THR A 198 -1.91 -9.92 16.13
N LYS A 199 -0.69 -9.50 16.50
CA LYS A 199 -0.36 -8.93 17.81
C LYS A 199 -0.25 -7.42 17.80
N ALA A 200 -0.52 -6.77 16.66
CA ALA A 200 -0.18 -5.36 16.43
C ALA A 200 1.30 -5.10 16.78
N GLY A 201 2.16 -6.00 16.30
CA GLY A 201 3.60 -5.98 16.54
C GLY A 201 4.34 -4.98 15.66
N GLN A 202 5.60 -5.28 15.36
CA GLN A 202 6.44 -4.33 14.62
C GLN A 202 6.03 -4.26 13.14
N ILE A 203 5.67 -3.06 12.69
CA ILE A 203 5.44 -2.78 11.28
C ILE A 203 6.81 -2.67 10.57
N THR A 204 6.98 -3.41 9.47
CA THR A 204 8.14 -3.32 8.59
C THR A 204 8.02 -2.12 7.65
N ARG A 205 6.83 -1.91 7.08
CA ARG A 205 6.54 -0.84 6.13
C ARG A 205 5.09 -0.40 6.27
N THR A 206 4.85 0.91 6.28
CA THR A 206 3.50 1.46 6.01
C THR A 206 3.55 2.17 4.67
N SER A 207 2.60 1.89 3.79
CA SER A 207 2.50 2.59 2.51
C SER A 207 1.05 2.65 2.03
N GLN A 208 0.87 3.18 0.83
CA GLN A 208 -0.43 3.35 0.18
C GLN A 208 -0.31 2.97 -1.29
N LEU A 209 -1.32 2.28 -1.81
CA LEU A 209 -1.49 1.95 -3.22
C LEU A 209 -2.36 3.04 -3.86
N ALA A 210 -1.88 3.69 -4.91
CA ALA A 210 -2.61 4.64 -5.73
C ALA A 210 -3.33 3.92 -6.89
N LEU A 211 -4.48 4.46 -7.32
CA LEU A 211 -5.27 3.91 -8.42
C LEU A 211 -5.19 4.79 -9.68
N PRO A 212 -5.13 4.22 -10.90
CA PRO A 212 -5.05 4.98 -12.15
C PRO A 212 -6.24 5.92 -12.37
N GLU A 213 -5.99 7.11 -12.91
CA GLU A 213 -6.99 8.17 -13.11
C GLU A 213 -8.14 7.73 -14.01
N ASP A 214 -7.84 7.05 -15.12
CA ASP A 214 -8.81 6.57 -16.10
C ASP A 214 -9.78 5.53 -15.51
N VAL A 215 -9.24 4.62 -14.69
CA VAL A 215 -10.04 3.64 -13.96
C VAL A 215 -10.90 4.32 -12.89
N CYS A 216 -10.32 5.26 -12.13
CA CYS A 216 -11.06 6.06 -11.16
C CYS A 216 -12.22 6.80 -11.83
N GLY A 217 -11.98 7.48 -12.96
CA GLY A 217 -13.01 8.19 -13.72
C GLY A 217 -14.13 7.27 -14.20
N THR A 218 -13.80 6.04 -14.60
CA THR A 218 -14.80 5.04 -15.02
C THR A 218 -15.65 4.56 -13.84
N VAL A 219 -15.04 4.27 -12.69
CA VAL A 219 -15.76 3.83 -11.48
C VAL A 219 -16.63 4.95 -10.91
N TYR A 220 -16.13 6.17 -10.86
CA TYR A 220 -16.85 7.31 -10.26
C TYR A 220 -18.01 7.82 -11.13
N ALA A 221 -18.18 7.28 -12.33
CA ALA A 221 -19.36 7.45 -13.15
C ALA A 221 -20.49 6.44 -12.84
N THR A 222 -20.26 5.48 -11.94
CA THR A 222 -21.25 4.46 -11.52
C THR A 222 -22.02 4.88 -10.27
N ASP A 223 -23.19 4.27 -10.06
CA ASP A 223 -24.03 4.54 -8.88
C ASP A 223 -23.31 4.16 -7.57
N GLY A 224 -23.52 4.98 -6.53
CA GLY A 224 -22.95 4.76 -5.19
C GLY A 224 -21.61 5.43 -4.93
N TYR A 225 -21.03 6.11 -5.93
CA TYR A 225 -19.78 6.87 -5.81
C TYR A 225 -19.99 8.40 -5.84
N ASP A 226 -21.16 8.86 -5.38
CA ASP A 226 -21.54 10.26 -5.40
C ASP A 226 -20.45 11.19 -4.82
N GLY A 227 -20.14 12.26 -5.56
CA GLY A 227 -19.11 13.23 -5.19
C GLY A 227 -17.67 12.81 -5.51
N SER A 228 -17.38 11.52 -5.77
CA SER A 228 -16.01 11.05 -6.05
C SER A 228 -15.41 11.69 -7.31
N ALA A 229 -16.19 11.81 -8.40
CA ALA A 229 -15.72 12.45 -9.62
C ALA A 229 -15.35 13.93 -9.41
N GLN A 230 -16.12 14.65 -8.58
CA GLN A 230 -15.84 16.03 -8.22
C GLN A 230 -14.57 16.15 -7.36
N ASN A 231 -14.35 15.21 -6.44
CA ASN A 231 -13.16 15.20 -5.57
C ASN A 231 -11.89 14.84 -6.35
N LEU A 232 -11.97 13.86 -7.26
CA LEU A 232 -10.86 13.49 -8.13
C LEU A 232 -10.37 14.69 -8.95
N GLY A 233 -11.29 15.48 -9.51
CA GLY A 233 -10.95 16.69 -10.28
C GLY A 233 -10.34 17.85 -9.48
N GLN A 234 -10.21 17.72 -8.15
CA GLN A 234 -9.61 18.73 -7.28
C GLN A 234 -8.18 18.39 -6.83
N THR A 235 -7.65 17.24 -7.27
CA THR A 235 -6.31 16.77 -6.89
C THR A 235 -5.60 16.14 -8.10
N SER A 236 -4.32 15.83 -7.93
CA SER A 236 -3.51 15.05 -8.87
C SER A 236 -2.50 14.23 -8.07
N LEU A 237 -1.90 13.20 -8.67
CA LEU A 237 -0.78 12.49 -8.05
C LEU A 237 0.35 13.45 -7.64
N GLU A 238 0.65 14.45 -8.48
CA GLU A 238 1.68 15.48 -8.23
C GLU A 238 1.36 16.36 -7.01
N ASN A 239 0.09 16.71 -6.79
CA ASN A 239 -0.33 17.61 -5.72
C ASN A 239 -0.80 16.88 -4.45
N ASP A 240 -0.91 15.55 -4.49
CA ASP A 240 -1.25 14.74 -3.32
C ASP A 240 -0.07 14.70 -2.35
N ASN A 241 -0.36 14.86 -1.06
CA ASN A 241 0.66 14.98 -0.02
C ASN A 241 1.32 13.64 0.38
N VAL A 242 0.93 12.53 -0.24
CA VAL A 242 1.51 11.19 -0.09
C VAL A 242 2.22 10.78 -1.39
N PHE A 243 1.58 10.96 -2.55
CA PHE A 243 2.14 10.49 -3.82
C PHE A 243 2.99 11.52 -4.57
N GLY A 244 2.98 12.79 -4.16
CA GLY A 244 3.62 13.88 -4.91
C GLY A 244 5.15 13.82 -4.98
N ASP A 245 5.81 13.08 -4.09
CA ASP A 245 7.28 12.99 -4.05
C ASP A 245 7.88 12.31 -5.30
N ASP A 246 7.15 11.36 -5.89
CA ASP A 246 7.54 10.68 -7.14
C ASP A 246 6.41 10.54 -8.16
N ASN A 247 5.31 11.28 -7.97
CA ASN A 247 4.05 11.13 -8.72
C ASN A 247 3.43 9.72 -8.63
N GLY A 248 3.64 9.03 -7.50
CA GLY A 248 3.14 7.69 -7.25
C GLY A 248 3.83 6.59 -8.06
N VAL A 249 5.01 6.84 -8.66
CA VAL A 249 5.69 5.88 -9.55
C VAL A 249 5.87 4.51 -8.89
N ARG A 250 6.18 4.45 -7.60
CA ARG A 250 6.36 3.19 -6.84
C ARG A 250 5.08 2.66 -6.18
N GLN A 251 3.97 3.39 -6.28
CA GLN A 251 2.73 3.11 -5.54
C GLN A 251 1.50 2.98 -6.45
N LEU A 252 1.60 3.39 -7.71
CA LEU A 252 0.52 3.32 -8.69
C LEU A 252 0.33 1.88 -9.17
N ALA A 253 -0.84 1.32 -8.88
CA ALA A 253 -1.16 -0.03 -9.28
C ALA A 253 -1.35 -0.16 -10.80
N THR A 254 -0.95 -1.30 -11.34
CA THR A 254 -1.48 -1.76 -12.63
C THR A 254 -2.89 -2.30 -12.41
N VAL A 255 -3.87 -1.80 -13.17
CA VAL A 255 -5.28 -2.20 -13.03
C VAL A 255 -5.82 -2.76 -14.33
N THR A 256 -6.54 -3.88 -14.24
CA THR A 256 -7.20 -4.55 -15.37
C THR A 256 -8.64 -4.90 -15.01
N GLY A 257 -9.49 -5.16 -16.01
CA GLY A 257 -10.91 -5.46 -15.83
C GLY A 257 -11.81 -4.29 -16.20
N ASP A 258 -13.06 -4.34 -15.74
CA ASP A 258 -14.07 -3.32 -16.00
C ASP A 258 -15.09 -3.21 -14.85
N ALA A 259 -15.89 -2.14 -14.86
CA ALA A 259 -16.85 -1.86 -13.78
C ALA A 259 -17.98 -2.90 -13.66
N GLY A 260 -18.25 -3.68 -14.71
CA GLY A 260 -19.29 -4.72 -14.71
C GLY A 260 -18.80 -6.06 -14.17
N SER A 261 -17.59 -6.49 -14.57
CA SER A 261 -16.98 -7.74 -14.09
C SER A 261 -16.17 -7.58 -12.80
N GLY A 262 -15.82 -6.35 -12.45
CA GLY A 262 -14.85 -6.02 -11.41
C GLY A 262 -13.44 -5.83 -11.95
N TYR A 263 -12.60 -5.19 -11.14
CA TYR A 263 -11.21 -4.89 -11.45
C TYR A 263 -10.24 -5.78 -10.68
N VAL A 264 -9.02 -5.89 -11.19
CA VAL A 264 -7.86 -6.44 -10.48
C VAL A 264 -6.77 -5.38 -10.45
N ALA A 265 -6.38 -4.95 -9.25
CA ALA A 265 -5.24 -4.07 -9.01
C ALA A 265 -4.03 -4.88 -8.53
N THR A 266 -2.89 -4.71 -9.19
CA THR A 266 -1.63 -5.38 -8.88
C THR A 266 -0.52 -4.37 -8.59
N LEU A 267 0.26 -4.62 -7.53
CA LEU A 267 1.45 -3.85 -7.19
C LEU A 267 2.54 -4.77 -6.61
N THR A 268 3.79 -4.57 -7.02
CA THR A 268 4.95 -5.17 -6.36
C THR A 268 5.44 -4.22 -5.27
N VAL A 269 5.68 -4.74 -4.07
CA VAL A 269 5.98 -3.99 -2.86
C VAL A 269 7.36 -4.41 -2.37
N GLY A 270 8.38 -3.63 -2.72
CA GLY A 270 9.73 -3.79 -2.17
C GLY A 270 9.77 -3.28 -0.73
N VAL A 271 10.18 -4.12 0.22
CA VAL A 271 10.30 -3.78 1.65
C VAL A 271 11.70 -3.91 2.19
#